data_AF-A0A7X7KIN3-F1
#
_entry.id   AF-A0A7X7KIN3-F1
#
_cell.length_a   1.000
_cell.length_b   1.000
_cell.length_c   1.000
_cell.angle_alpha   90.00
_cell.angle_beta   90.00
_cell.angle_gamma   90.00
#
_symmetry.space_group_name_H-M   'P 1'
#
loop_
_entity.id
_entity.type
_entity.pdbx_description
1 polymer ?
#
loop_
_entity_poly.entity_id
_entity_poly.type
_entity_poly.pdbx_seq_one_letter_code
_entity_poly.pdbx_strand_id
1 'polypeptide(L)'
;MRIRLSWPRSALLAFPALLGMHFTAAPFAEAKLTMKSPEVKEAVSRGVDYLSANGTSDNRLGAYALAGMALLVSGEKSDHPTVAKCAESIVKEFGERNVEKLDKTKFDIYSSGMSIIFLVDRDKDAHRADIE
;
A
#
# COMPACT_ATOMS: atom_id res chain seq x y z
N MET A 1 62.56 55.64 6.34
CA MET A 1 61.58 56.12 5.34
C MET A 1 60.38 55.17 5.38
N ARG A 2 59.28 55.53 6.07
CA ARG A 2 58.06 54.70 6.17
C ARG A 2 56.90 55.47 5.52
N ILE A 3 56.36 54.94 4.44
CA ILE A 3 55.24 55.53 3.70
C ILE A 3 53.94 55.17 4.44
N ARG A 4 53.22 56.17 4.95
CA ARG A 4 51.87 55.98 5.53
C ARG A 4 50.85 56.03 4.40
N LEU A 5 50.22 54.90 4.12
CA LEU A 5 49.10 54.79 3.19
C LEU A 5 47.83 55.22 3.93
N SER A 6 47.36 56.45 3.71
CA SER A 6 46.11 56.96 4.28
C SER A 6 44.95 56.73 3.32
N TRP A 7 44.11 55.74 3.60
CA TRP A 7 42.85 55.55 2.89
C TRP A 7 41.82 56.60 3.35
N PRO A 8 41.07 57.23 2.42
CA PRO A 8 40.03 58.19 2.78
C PRO A 8 38.84 57.49 3.43
N ARG A 9 38.39 58.03 4.56
CA ARG A 9 37.28 57.52 5.39
C ARG A 9 35.90 57.52 4.69
N SER A 10 35.81 58.02 3.46
CA SER A 10 34.58 58.12 2.68
C SER A 10 34.22 56.87 1.87
N ALA A 11 35.08 55.84 1.83
CA ALA A 11 34.81 54.62 1.06
C ALA A 11 33.87 53.60 1.75
N LEU A 12 33.34 53.91 2.94
CA LEU A 12 32.59 52.95 3.78
C LEU A 12 31.07 53.09 3.77
N LEU A 13 30.48 53.98 2.96
CA LEU A 13 29.04 54.29 3.01
C LEU A 13 28.28 54.05 1.69
N ALA A 14 28.61 53.00 0.93
CA ALA A 14 27.88 52.67 -0.30
C ALA A 14 27.55 51.18 -0.46
N PHE A 15 27.23 50.47 0.63
CA PHE A 15 26.94 49.02 0.54
C PHE A 15 25.85 48.45 1.47
N PRO A 16 24.70 49.12 1.68
CA PRO A 16 23.50 48.35 2.04
C PRO A 16 22.29 48.81 1.22
N ALA A 17 22.25 48.52 -0.08
CA ALA A 17 21.07 48.79 -0.90
C ALA A 17 20.72 47.65 -1.90
N LEU A 18 21.34 46.47 -1.76
CA LEU A 18 21.13 45.33 -2.66
C LEU A 18 20.93 44.01 -1.89
N LEU A 19 20.18 44.04 -0.78
CA LEU A 19 19.87 42.84 -0.01
C LEU A 19 18.39 42.69 0.33
N GLY A 20 17.50 43.18 -0.54
CA GLY A 20 16.07 43.18 -0.28
C GLY A 20 15.27 42.96 -1.55
N MET A 21 15.29 41.73 -2.09
CA MET A 21 14.24 41.12 -2.92
C MET A 21 14.78 39.82 -3.54
N HIS A 22 14.95 38.80 -2.72
CA HIS A 22 14.91 37.41 -3.18
C HIS A 22 13.74 36.75 -2.47
N PHE A 23 12.51 37.22 -2.78
CA PHE A 23 11.33 36.37 -2.63
C PHE A 23 11.47 35.30 -3.71
N THR A 24 12.29 34.28 -3.42
CA THR A 24 12.27 33.03 -4.15
C THR A 24 10.84 32.52 -4.07
N ALA A 25 10.13 32.56 -5.19
CA ALA A 25 8.93 31.77 -5.39
C ALA A 25 9.30 30.34 -5.02
N ALA A 26 8.97 29.92 -3.79
CA ALA A 26 9.04 28.52 -3.44
C ALA A 26 8.14 27.84 -4.47
N PRO A 27 8.65 26.91 -5.30
CA PRO A 27 7.75 26.09 -6.07
C PRO A 27 6.82 25.46 -5.05
N PHE A 28 5.51 25.64 -5.23
CA PHE A 28 4.54 24.81 -4.56
C PHE A 28 4.87 23.39 -4.99
N ALA A 29 5.72 22.72 -4.21
CA ALA A 29 5.87 21.29 -4.27
C ALA A 29 4.50 20.78 -3.83
N GLU A 30 3.62 20.50 -4.80
CA GLU A 30 2.54 19.55 -4.59
C GLU A 30 3.22 18.32 -4.01
N ALA A 31 3.11 18.13 -2.70
CA ALA A 31 3.60 16.95 -2.02
C ALA A 31 2.71 15.80 -2.51
N LYS A 32 3.06 15.25 -3.67
CA LYS A 32 2.39 14.09 -4.24
C LYS A 32 2.61 12.95 -3.26
N LEU A 33 1.53 12.47 -2.67
CA LEU A 33 1.58 11.28 -1.84
C LEU A 33 2.09 10.13 -2.70
N THR A 34 3.14 9.47 -2.23
CA THR A 34 3.72 8.29 -2.87
C THR A 34 3.69 7.13 -1.88
N MET A 35 3.98 5.92 -2.34
CA MET A 35 4.12 4.77 -1.43
C MET A 35 5.25 4.93 -0.40
N LYS A 36 6.15 5.90 -0.58
CA LYS A 36 7.22 6.20 0.37
C LYS A 36 6.78 7.19 1.46
N SER A 37 5.69 7.92 1.25
CA SER A 37 5.17 8.92 2.19
C SER A 37 4.75 8.26 3.51
N PRO A 38 5.09 8.85 4.68
CA PRO A 38 4.76 8.27 5.97
C PRO A 38 3.24 8.11 6.16
N GLU A 39 2.44 9.05 5.66
CA GLU A 39 0.98 9.03 5.76
C GLU A 39 0.38 7.85 4.98
N VAL A 40 0.94 7.53 3.80
CA VAL A 40 0.50 6.38 3.00
C VAL A 40 0.87 5.07 3.69
N LYS A 41 2.08 4.97 4.25
CA LYS A 41 2.50 3.78 5.00
C LYS A 41 1.64 3.55 6.23
N GLU A 42 1.30 4.61 6.95
CA GLU A 42 0.41 4.52 8.11
C GLU A 42 -1.01 4.09 7.69
N ALA A 43 -1.55 4.64 6.60
CA ALA A 43 -2.84 4.22 6.08
C ALA A 43 -2.85 2.73 5.68
N VAL A 44 -1.81 2.26 4.98
CA VAL A 44 -1.66 0.84 4.62
C VAL A 44 -1.55 -0.04 5.86
N SER A 45 -0.70 0.34 6.84
CA SER A 45 -0.53 -0.41 8.09
C SER A 45 -1.86 -0.60 8.81
N ARG A 46 -2.67 0.47 8.95
CA ARG A 46 -3.99 0.37 9.58
C ARG A 46 -4.96 -0.52 8.79
N GLY A 47 -4.87 -0.50 7.46
CA GLY A 47 -5.66 -1.39 6.60
C GLY A 47 -5.28 -2.85 6.80
N VAL A 48 -3.97 -3.15 6.87
CA VAL A 48 -3.44 -4.48 7.17
C VAL A 48 -3.92 -4.95 8.54
N ASP A 49 -3.78 -4.12 9.59
CA ASP A 49 -4.23 -4.46 10.94
C ASP A 49 -5.73 -4.76 10.98
N TYR A 50 -6.54 -3.92 10.31
CA TYR A 50 -7.97 -4.14 10.21
C TYR A 50 -8.30 -5.47 9.52
N LEU A 51 -7.65 -5.79 8.41
CA LEU A 51 -7.86 -7.03 7.67
C LEU A 51 -7.31 -8.25 8.42
N SER A 52 -6.21 -8.13 9.14
CA SER A 52 -5.69 -9.20 10.00
C SER A 52 -6.72 -9.59 11.06
N ALA A 53 -7.41 -8.61 11.66
CA ALA A 53 -8.45 -8.86 12.66
C ALA A 53 -9.81 -9.25 12.06
N ASN A 54 -10.21 -8.67 10.93
CA ASN A 54 -11.59 -8.73 10.42
C ASN A 54 -11.72 -9.32 9.01
N GLY A 55 -10.61 -9.72 8.37
CA GLY A 55 -10.56 -10.15 6.97
C GLY A 55 -11.40 -11.40 6.67
N THR A 56 -11.85 -12.11 7.70
CA THR A 56 -12.75 -13.27 7.59
C THR A 56 -14.17 -13.02 8.11
N SER A 57 -14.57 -11.77 8.29
CA SER A 57 -15.92 -11.41 8.79
C SER A 57 -16.99 -11.38 7.70
N ASP A 58 -16.59 -11.18 6.45
CA ASP A 58 -17.45 -11.22 5.27
C ASP A 58 -17.50 -12.64 4.71
N ASN A 59 -18.69 -13.17 4.47
CA ASN A 59 -18.90 -14.55 4.06
C ASN A 59 -18.80 -14.78 2.53
N ARG A 60 -18.55 -13.73 1.75
CA ARG A 60 -18.40 -13.83 0.29
C ARG A 60 -16.99 -14.31 -0.06
N LEU A 61 -16.89 -15.22 -1.02
CA LEU A 61 -15.61 -15.77 -1.50
C LEU A 61 -14.63 -14.68 -1.97
N GLY A 62 -15.13 -13.72 -2.74
CA GLY A 62 -14.33 -12.59 -3.20
C GLY A 62 -13.77 -11.74 -2.05
N ALA A 63 -14.48 -11.63 -0.93
CA ALA A 63 -14.01 -10.88 0.24
C ALA A 63 -12.84 -11.59 0.93
N TYR A 64 -12.91 -12.91 1.11
CA TYR A 64 -11.78 -13.70 1.60
C TYR A 64 -10.56 -13.59 0.70
N ALA A 65 -10.77 -13.70 -0.62
CA ALA A 65 -9.70 -13.59 -1.61
C ALA A 65 -9.01 -12.22 -1.56
N LEU A 66 -9.81 -11.14 -1.52
CA LEU A 66 -9.30 -9.77 -1.43
C LEU A 66 -8.54 -9.51 -0.12
N ALA A 67 -9.06 -9.98 1.02
CA ALA A 67 -8.39 -9.85 2.30
C ALA A 67 -7.05 -10.59 2.31
N GLY A 68 -7.03 -11.84 1.81
CA GLY A 68 -5.81 -12.64 1.71
C GLY A 68 -4.77 -12.00 0.80
N MET A 69 -5.17 -11.55 -0.40
CA MET A 69 -4.28 -10.85 -1.33
C MET A 69 -3.73 -9.54 -0.77
N ALA A 70 -4.56 -8.74 -0.10
CA ALA A 70 -4.12 -7.48 0.50
C ALA A 70 -3.01 -7.72 1.55
N LEU A 71 -3.13 -8.78 2.36
CA LEU A 71 -2.10 -9.17 3.32
C LEU A 71 -0.82 -9.62 2.60
N LEU A 72 -0.91 -10.50 1.60
CA LEU A 72 0.25 -10.95 0.83
C LEU A 72 0.99 -9.78 0.15
N VAL A 73 0.25 -8.88 -0.52
CA VAL A 73 0.81 -7.69 -1.18
C VAL A 73 1.44 -6.73 -0.17
N SER A 74 0.94 -6.67 1.06
CA SER A 74 1.54 -5.86 2.12
C SER A 74 2.85 -6.43 2.67
N GLY A 75 3.22 -7.65 2.27
CA GLY A 75 4.45 -8.34 2.67
C GLY A 75 4.25 -9.38 3.76
N GLU A 76 3.00 -9.66 4.15
CA GLU A 76 2.72 -10.80 5.03
C GLU A 76 3.04 -12.12 4.34
N LYS A 77 3.37 -13.13 5.14
CA LYS A 77 3.72 -14.44 4.63
C LYS A 77 2.48 -15.26 4.28
N SER A 78 2.67 -16.25 3.40
CA SER A 78 1.62 -17.21 3.01
C SER A 78 1.07 -18.04 4.20
N ASP A 79 1.86 -18.19 5.27
CA ASP A 79 1.48 -18.86 6.52
C ASP A 79 0.81 -17.93 7.54
N HIS A 80 0.57 -16.65 7.20
CA HIS A 80 -0.17 -15.73 8.08
C HIS A 80 -1.56 -16.31 8.41
N PRO A 81 -1.99 -16.31 9.69
CA PRO A 81 -3.22 -17.00 10.11
C PRO A 81 -4.47 -16.60 9.32
N THR A 82 -4.60 -15.31 9.00
CA THR A 82 -5.74 -14.81 8.22
C THR A 82 -5.66 -15.24 6.76
N VAL A 83 -4.46 -15.27 6.16
CA VAL A 83 -4.26 -15.74 4.78
C VAL A 83 -4.62 -17.22 4.68
N ALA A 84 -4.16 -18.04 5.63
CA ALA A 84 -4.51 -19.46 5.71
C ALA A 84 -6.03 -19.67 5.84
N LYS A 85 -6.70 -18.95 6.76
CA LYS A 85 -8.16 -19.04 6.94
C LYS A 85 -8.95 -18.61 5.71
N CYS A 86 -8.50 -17.58 4.98
CA CYS A 86 -9.13 -17.19 3.72
C CYS A 86 -9.05 -18.32 2.69
N ALA A 87 -7.88 -18.95 2.54
CA ALA A 87 -7.69 -20.07 1.61
C ALA A 87 -8.55 -21.28 2.00
N GLU A 88 -8.55 -21.65 3.28
CA GLU A 88 -9.40 -22.74 3.80
C GLU A 88 -10.89 -22.48 3.55
N SER A 89 -11.35 -21.24 3.75
CA SER A 89 -12.75 -20.86 3.53
C SER A 89 -13.14 -20.96 2.07
N ILE A 90 -12.25 -20.54 1.16
CA ILE A 90 -12.45 -20.63 -0.28
C ILE A 90 -12.47 -22.10 -0.74
N VAL A 91 -11.46 -22.89 -0.36
CA VAL A 91 -11.35 -24.30 -0.73
C VAL A 91 -12.53 -25.11 -0.21
N LYS A 92 -12.99 -24.83 1.01
CA LYS A 92 -14.17 -25.49 1.60
C LYS A 92 -15.43 -25.30 0.74
N GLU A 93 -15.64 -24.10 0.22
CA GLU A 93 -16.83 -23.78 -0.58
C GLU A 93 -16.71 -24.34 -2.01
N PHE A 94 -15.53 -24.28 -2.64
CA PHE A 94 -15.31 -24.93 -3.94
C PHE A 94 -15.34 -26.47 -3.87
N GLY A 95 -14.94 -27.05 -2.75
CA GLY A 95 -14.98 -28.49 -2.52
C GLY A 95 -16.40 -29.08 -2.44
N GLU A 96 -17.44 -28.25 -2.34
CA GLU A 96 -18.83 -28.69 -2.40
C GLU A 96 -19.18 -29.13 -3.84
N ARG A 97 -19.01 -30.43 -4.12
CA ARG A 97 -19.26 -31.02 -5.44
C ARG A 97 -20.73 -31.14 -5.80
N ASN A 98 -21.64 -30.89 -4.86
CA ASN A 98 -23.07 -30.90 -5.13
C ASN A 98 -23.53 -29.53 -5.63
N VAL A 99 -23.64 -29.40 -6.96
CA VAL A 99 -24.05 -28.18 -7.65
C VAL A 99 -25.43 -27.67 -7.19
N GLU A 100 -26.31 -28.56 -6.71
CA GLU A 100 -27.63 -28.18 -6.19
C GLU A 100 -27.56 -27.52 -4.81
N LYS A 101 -26.47 -27.74 -4.06
CA LYS A 101 -26.20 -27.13 -2.76
C LYS A 101 -25.37 -25.86 -2.84
N LEU A 102 -24.81 -25.55 -4.01
CA LEU A 102 -24.05 -24.33 -4.20
C LEU A 102 -24.98 -23.12 -4.09
N ASP A 103 -24.67 -22.26 -3.12
CA ASP A 103 -25.30 -20.96 -3.02
C ASP A 103 -24.81 -20.08 -4.18
N LYS A 104 -25.57 -20.05 -5.28
CA LYS A 104 -25.24 -19.31 -6.50
C LYS A 104 -25.00 -17.81 -6.26
N THR A 105 -25.46 -17.26 -5.13
CA THR A 105 -25.17 -15.86 -4.78
C THR A 105 -23.74 -15.64 -4.30
N LYS A 106 -23.03 -16.71 -3.91
CA LYS A 106 -21.62 -16.69 -3.49
C LYS A 106 -20.64 -17.06 -4.61
N PHE A 107 -21.12 -17.72 -5.68
CA PHE A 107 -20.33 -18.18 -6.82
C PHE A 107 -20.52 -17.31 -8.06
N ASP A 108 -20.51 -15.99 -7.88
CA ASP A 108 -20.42 -15.09 -9.03
C ASP A 108 -19.03 -15.19 -9.67
N ILE A 109 -18.96 -14.90 -10.98
CA ILE A 109 -17.73 -15.04 -11.79
C ILE A 109 -16.60 -14.18 -11.22
N TYR A 110 -16.92 -13.00 -10.67
CA TYR A 110 -15.92 -12.10 -10.11
C TYR A 110 -15.33 -12.68 -8.83
N SER A 111 -16.16 -13.11 -7.88
CA SER A 111 -15.71 -13.78 -6.64
C SER A 111 -14.90 -15.04 -6.93
N SER A 112 -15.33 -15.82 -7.91
CA SER A 112 -14.64 -17.06 -8.32
C SER A 112 -13.27 -16.76 -8.93
N GLY A 113 -13.19 -15.80 -9.85
CA GLY A 113 -11.93 -15.37 -10.46
C GLY A 113 -10.94 -14.81 -9.43
N MET A 114 -11.41 -13.99 -8.50
CA MET A 114 -10.56 -13.46 -7.42
C MET A 114 -10.03 -14.57 -6.51
N SER A 115 -10.87 -15.58 -6.22
CA SER A 115 -10.48 -16.73 -5.40
C SER A 115 -9.39 -17.57 -6.08
N ILE A 116 -9.51 -17.83 -7.38
CA ILE A 116 -8.49 -18.56 -8.15
C ILE A 116 -7.16 -17.78 -8.15
N ILE A 117 -7.19 -16.47 -8.43
CA ILE A 117 -5.99 -15.62 -8.43
C ILE A 117 -5.29 -15.69 -7.05
N PHE A 118 -6.06 -15.56 -5.98
CA PHE A 118 -5.53 -15.64 -4.62
C PHE A 118 -4.89 -17.01 -4.32
N LEU A 119 -5.53 -18.11 -4.67
CA LEU A 119 -4.97 -19.46 -4.44
C LEU A 119 -3.66 -19.67 -5.23
N VAL A 120 -3.60 -19.19 -6.47
CA VAL A 120 -2.38 -19.22 -7.30
C VAL A 120 -1.25 -18.40 -6.67
N ASP A 121 -1.54 -17.18 -6.23
CA ASP A 121 -0.55 -16.28 -5.61
C ASP A 121 -0.05 -16.82 -4.26
N ARG A 122 -0.93 -17.47 -3.50
CA ARG A 122 -0.60 -18.08 -2.21
C ARG A 122 0.29 -19.32 -2.34
N ASP A 123 -0.15 -20.30 -3.14
CA ASP A 123 0.56 -21.55 -3.43
C ASP A 123 -0.17 -22.36 -4.52
N LYS A 124 0.22 -22.18 -5.78
CA LYS A 124 -0.40 -22.87 -6.92
C LYS A 124 -0.33 -24.39 -6.84
N ASP A 125 0.75 -24.95 -6.28
CA ASP A 125 1.03 -26.39 -6.35
C ASP A 125 0.20 -27.12 -5.28
N ALA A 126 0.05 -26.51 -4.11
CA ALA A 126 -0.82 -27.02 -3.05
C ALA A 126 -2.32 -26.98 -3.42
N HIS A 127 -2.73 -26.00 -4.22
CA HIS A 127 -4.16 -25.74 -4.54
C HIS A 127 -4.57 -26.19 -5.94
N ARG A 128 -3.74 -26.98 -6.63
CA ARG A 128 -3.98 -27.37 -8.03
C ARG A 128 -5.37 -28.01 -8.24
N ALA A 129 -5.79 -28.87 -7.33
CA ALA A 129 -7.07 -29.57 -7.42
C ALA A 129 -8.30 -28.67 -7.21
N ASP A 130 -8.10 -27.48 -6.63
CA ASP A 130 -9.16 -26.48 -6.42
C ASP A 130 -9.20 -25.44 -7.55
N ILE A 131 -8.16 -25.40 -8.38
CA ILE A 131 -7.99 -24.48 -9.52
C ILE A 131 -8.44 -25.12 -10.84
N GLU A 132 -8.16 -26.41 -11.05
CA GLU A 132 -8.45 -27.20 -12.27
C GLU A 132 -9.77 -28.01 -12.16
#